data_AF-A0A2V9SRV6-F1
#
_entry.id   AF-A0A2V9SRV6-F1
#
_cell.length_a   1.000
_cell.length_b   1.000
_cell.length_c   1.000
_cell.angle_alpha   90.00
_cell.angle_beta   90.00
_cell.angle_gamma   90.00
#
_symmetry.space_group_name_H-M   'P 1'
#
loop_
_entity.id
_entity.type
_entity.pdbx_description
1 polymer ?
#
loop_
_entity_poly.entity_id
_entity_poly.type
_entity_poly.pdbx_seq_one_letter_code
_entity_poly.pdbx_strand_id
1 'polypeptide(L)'
;MGEAKLARRPPGGKDASLTIGATFEYIDNSCAQTAFRYGDAIVNNDLATHYLGEVRRQFRGHKRLADGAITQLKDEELFVALDPEANSIAVIMKHIAGNMRSRFTDFLTTDGEKPDRRRDQEFEIDVRTTRAELMRWWEEGWERVFSAIEALKPEDVMRTVTIRGEAHTVLQAINRQVAHYAYHIGQIVFLAKHFRSADWKSLSIPRGKSEEFNRRAISERVPGPSGPRAG
;
A
#
# COMPACT_ATOMS: atom_id res chain seq x y z
N MET A 1 15.58 17.98 50.39
CA MET A 1 15.03 17.51 51.67
C MET A 1 14.08 18.58 52.19
N GLY A 2 12.81 18.23 52.35
CA GLY A 2 11.76 19.16 52.75
C GLY A 2 10.40 18.47 52.74
N GLU A 3 10.27 17.41 53.52
CA GLU A 3 8.97 16.80 53.82
C GLU A 3 8.22 17.70 54.81
N ALA A 4 6.99 18.08 54.49
CA ALA A 4 6.06 18.70 55.43
C ALA A 4 4.89 17.75 55.69
N LYS A 5 4.67 17.52 56.99
CA LYS A 5 3.85 16.47 57.60
C LYS A 5 2.35 16.55 57.32
N LEU A 6 1.79 15.34 57.28
CA LEU A 6 0.38 14.96 57.38
C LEU A 6 -0.26 15.47 58.70
N ALA A 7 -1.51 15.94 58.64
CA ALA A 7 -2.41 16.00 59.79
C ALA A 7 -3.81 15.50 59.40
N ARG A 8 -4.33 14.50 60.13
CA ARG A 8 -5.66 13.91 59.96
C ARG A 8 -6.63 14.41 61.04
N ARG A 9 -7.81 14.88 60.61
CA ARG A 9 -9.24 14.73 61.08
C ARG A 9 -9.60 14.82 62.58
N PRO A 10 -10.83 15.27 62.96
CA PRO A 10 -12.04 14.41 62.88
C PRO A 10 -13.38 15.21 62.69
N PRO A 11 -14.61 14.75 63.07
CA PRO A 11 -15.69 14.46 62.10
C PRO A 11 -17.05 15.16 62.36
N GLY A 12 -17.95 15.11 61.35
CA GLY A 12 -19.40 15.03 61.56
C GLY A 12 -20.20 16.35 61.72
N GLY A 13 -21.18 16.54 60.84
CA GLY A 13 -22.26 17.52 60.99
C GLY A 13 -23.29 17.35 59.86
N LYS A 14 -24.54 17.03 60.22
CA LYS A 14 -25.66 16.67 59.33
C LYS A 14 -26.43 17.90 58.82
N ASP A 15 -27.10 17.67 57.69
CA ASP A 15 -28.35 18.24 57.17
C ASP A 15 -28.48 19.74 56.88
N ALA A 16 -28.66 20.07 55.59
CA ALA A 16 -29.78 20.88 55.12
C ALA A 16 -29.98 20.67 53.61
N SER A 17 -31.17 20.16 53.28
CA SER A 17 -31.71 20.01 51.93
C SER A 17 -31.82 21.36 51.20
N LEU A 18 -31.37 21.41 49.94
CA LEU A 18 -31.96 22.30 48.95
C LEU A 18 -32.32 21.48 47.71
N THR A 19 -33.61 21.19 47.60
CA THR A 19 -34.23 20.57 46.43
C THR A 19 -34.34 21.65 45.35
N ILE A 20 -33.59 21.52 44.26
CA ILE A 20 -33.92 22.17 42.99
C ILE A 20 -34.42 21.07 42.07
N GLY A 21 -35.72 21.10 41.83
CA GLY A 21 -36.36 20.26 40.82
C GLY A 21 -35.86 20.66 39.43
N ALA A 22 -35.38 19.67 38.70
CA ALA A 22 -35.40 19.70 37.25
C ALA A 22 -35.93 18.34 36.82
N THR A 23 -37.15 18.34 36.31
CA THR A 23 -37.73 17.27 35.51
C THR A 23 -36.79 17.02 34.33
N PHE A 24 -36.00 15.95 34.39
CA PHE A 24 -35.28 15.49 33.21
C PHE A 24 -36.27 14.65 32.40
N GLU A 25 -36.99 15.30 31.49
CA GLU A 25 -37.64 14.61 30.39
C GLU A 25 -36.58 13.77 29.68
N TYR A 26 -36.83 12.47 29.59
CA TYR A 26 -36.03 11.54 28.80
C TYR A 26 -36.25 11.89 27.32
N ILE A 27 -35.49 12.86 26.82
CA ILE A 27 -35.41 13.10 25.37
C ILE A 27 -34.76 11.85 24.78
N ASP A 28 -35.53 11.10 24.01
CA ASP A 28 -35.06 9.95 23.24
C ASP A 28 -33.93 10.41 22.30
N ASN A 29 -32.69 10.20 22.75
CA ASN A 29 -31.48 10.62 22.07
C ASN A 29 -31.09 9.65 20.94
N SER A 30 -31.94 8.66 20.63
CA SER A 30 -31.69 7.68 19.59
C SER A 30 -31.67 8.30 18.19
N CYS A 31 -32.46 9.35 17.92
CA CYS A 31 -32.47 9.97 16.58
C CYS A 31 -31.19 10.77 16.30
N ALA A 32 -30.65 11.48 17.30
CA ALA A 32 -29.40 12.24 17.17
C ALA A 32 -28.16 11.33 17.14
N GLN A 33 -28.14 10.26 17.97
CA GLN A 33 -27.08 9.25 17.89
C GLN A 33 -27.12 8.47 16.58
N THR A 34 -28.31 8.17 16.06
CA THR A 34 -28.47 7.52 14.76
C THR A 34 -27.96 8.44 13.64
N ALA A 35 -28.35 9.71 13.60
CA ALA A 35 -27.88 10.67 12.59
C ALA A 35 -26.35 10.88 12.64
N PHE A 36 -25.75 10.96 13.84
CA PHE A 36 -24.29 11.04 14.01
C PHE A 36 -23.58 9.77 13.54
N ARG A 37 -24.12 8.58 13.87
CA ARG A 37 -23.60 7.29 13.39
C ARG A 37 -23.72 7.11 11.88
N TYR A 38 -24.80 7.60 11.27
CA TYR A 38 -24.96 7.61 9.81
C TYR A 38 -23.98 8.58 9.15
N GLY A 39 -23.77 9.77 9.72
CA GLY A 39 -22.77 10.73 9.25
C GLY A 39 -21.34 10.16 9.30
N ASP A 40 -20.95 9.55 10.43
CA ASP A 40 -19.65 8.89 10.59
C ASP A 40 -19.48 7.70 9.65
N ALA A 41 -20.53 6.89 9.44
CA ALA A 41 -20.48 5.77 8.51
C ALA A 41 -20.35 6.23 7.05
N ILE A 42 -21.02 7.32 6.66
CA ILE A 42 -20.92 7.90 5.31
C ILE A 42 -19.51 8.47 5.07
N VAL A 43 -18.95 9.23 6.02
CA VAL A 43 -17.59 9.79 5.91
C VAL A 43 -16.52 8.68 5.88
N ASN A 44 -16.67 7.64 6.70
CA ASN A 44 -15.76 6.49 6.68
C ASN A 44 -15.84 5.70 5.37
N ASN A 45 -17.02 5.57 4.78
CA ASN A 45 -17.21 4.91 3.47
C ASN A 45 -16.56 5.72 2.34
N ASP A 46 -16.65 7.04 2.40
CA ASP A 46 -15.99 7.95 1.46
C ASP A 46 -14.45 7.84 1.54
N LEU A 47 -13.89 7.86 2.75
CA LEU A 47 -12.44 7.68 2.96
C LEU A 47 -11.95 6.32 2.47
N ALA A 48 -12.66 5.24 2.79
CA ALA A 48 -12.33 3.89 2.35
C ALA A 48 -12.41 3.76 0.82
N THR A 49 -13.42 4.38 0.19
CA THR A 49 -13.55 4.44 -1.27
C THR A 49 -12.38 5.17 -1.91
N HIS A 50 -12.01 6.34 -1.38
CA HIS A 50 -10.85 7.11 -1.83
C HIS A 50 -9.54 6.34 -1.66
N TYR A 51 -9.36 5.69 -0.51
CA TYR A 51 -8.19 4.86 -0.24
C TYR A 51 -8.03 3.72 -1.25
N LEU A 52 -9.10 2.95 -1.49
CA LEU A 52 -9.04 1.86 -2.48
C LEU A 52 -8.78 2.39 -3.89
N GLY A 53 -9.37 3.55 -4.25
CA GLY A 53 -9.06 4.24 -5.51
C GLY A 53 -7.58 4.63 -5.64
N GLU A 54 -6.99 5.15 -4.55
CA GLU A 54 -5.57 5.50 -4.47
C GLU A 54 -4.68 4.27 -4.66
N VAL A 55 -4.93 3.21 -3.90
CA VAL A 55 -4.16 1.96 -3.96
C VAL A 55 -4.16 1.37 -5.37
N ARG A 56 -5.33 1.29 -6.00
CA ARG A 56 -5.46 0.79 -7.38
C ARG A 56 -4.63 1.64 -8.35
N ARG A 57 -4.65 2.97 -8.20
CA ARG A 57 -3.83 3.87 -9.02
C ARG A 57 -2.34 3.67 -8.79
N GLN A 58 -1.90 3.55 -7.54
CA GLN A 58 -0.50 3.34 -7.18
C GLN A 58 0.03 2.03 -7.75
N PHE A 59 -0.66 0.90 -7.52
CA PHE A 59 -0.24 -0.40 -8.05
C PHE A 59 -0.17 -0.41 -9.59
N ARG A 60 -1.17 0.16 -10.29
CA ARG A 60 -1.10 0.31 -11.75
C ARG A 60 0.07 1.18 -12.19
N GLY A 61 0.40 2.23 -11.44
CA GLY A 61 1.52 3.10 -11.77
C GLY A 61 2.89 2.45 -11.51
N HIS A 62 2.99 1.69 -10.43
CA HIS A 62 4.14 0.86 -10.09
C HIS A 62 4.41 -0.18 -11.18
N LYS A 63 3.39 -0.94 -11.61
CA LYS A 63 3.54 -1.87 -12.74
C LYS A 63 4.02 -1.16 -14.01
N ARG A 64 3.38 -0.05 -14.39
CA ARG A 64 3.79 0.74 -15.57
C ARG A 64 5.24 1.23 -15.51
N LEU A 65 5.72 1.65 -14.34
CA LEU A 65 7.12 2.06 -14.15
C LEU A 65 8.08 0.89 -14.39
N ALA A 66 7.80 -0.25 -13.77
CA ALA A 66 8.62 -1.43 -13.91
C ALA A 66 8.61 -1.94 -15.37
N ASP A 67 7.43 -2.12 -15.97
CA ASP A 67 7.29 -2.61 -17.34
C ASP A 67 8.00 -1.67 -18.34
N GLY A 68 7.85 -0.35 -18.16
CA GLY A 68 8.53 0.65 -18.99
C GLY A 68 10.05 0.62 -18.85
N ALA A 69 10.57 0.25 -17.68
CA ALA A 69 12.01 0.03 -17.48
C ALA A 69 12.48 -1.29 -18.11
N ILE A 70 11.78 -2.38 -17.84
CA ILE A 70 12.10 -3.74 -18.32
C ILE A 70 12.07 -3.84 -19.85
N THR A 71 11.14 -3.14 -20.50
CA THR A 71 11.01 -3.11 -21.97
C THR A 71 12.23 -2.50 -22.66
N GLN A 72 12.99 -1.65 -21.97
CA GLN A 72 14.17 -1.00 -22.55
C GLN A 72 15.44 -1.87 -22.50
N LEU A 73 15.40 -2.99 -21.77
CA LEU A 73 16.57 -3.84 -21.53
C LEU A 73 16.69 -4.96 -22.53
N LYS A 74 17.92 -5.38 -22.80
CA LYS A 74 18.24 -6.67 -23.43
C LYS A 74 18.02 -7.80 -22.44
N ASP A 75 17.93 -9.02 -22.94
CA ASP A 75 17.64 -10.20 -22.12
C ASP A 75 18.74 -10.44 -21.10
N GLU A 76 20.00 -10.31 -21.51
CA GLU A 76 21.15 -10.55 -20.65
C GLU A 76 21.23 -9.52 -19.50
N GLU A 77 20.83 -8.27 -19.77
CA GLU A 77 20.83 -7.17 -18.79
C GLU A 77 19.87 -7.43 -17.62
N LEU A 78 18.84 -8.27 -17.80
CA LEU A 78 17.94 -8.63 -16.70
C LEU A 78 18.65 -9.45 -15.62
N PHE A 79 19.69 -10.20 -15.98
CA PHE A 79 20.35 -11.17 -15.11
C PHE A 79 21.65 -10.64 -14.51
N VAL A 80 22.09 -9.44 -14.89
CA VAL A 80 23.32 -8.82 -14.36
C VAL A 80 23.08 -8.30 -12.94
N ALA A 81 23.94 -8.74 -12.00
CA ALA A 81 24.12 -8.10 -10.70
C ALA A 81 25.29 -7.11 -10.78
N LEU A 82 25.20 -5.98 -10.06
CA LEU A 82 26.28 -4.99 -10.04
C LEU A 82 27.49 -5.44 -9.21
N ASP A 83 27.24 -6.27 -8.20
CA ASP A 83 28.22 -6.79 -7.26
C ASP A 83 27.67 -8.08 -6.61
N PRO A 84 28.47 -8.84 -5.84
CA PRO A 84 28.05 -10.12 -5.26
C PRO A 84 26.89 -10.04 -4.25
N GLU A 85 26.62 -8.87 -3.63
CA GLU A 85 25.53 -8.68 -2.67
C GLU A 85 24.27 -8.12 -3.35
N ALA A 86 24.41 -7.53 -4.54
CA ALA A 86 23.31 -6.94 -5.28
C ALA A 86 22.40 -7.98 -5.94
N ASN A 87 21.10 -7.71 -5.91
CA ASN A 87 20.13 -8.46 -6.70
C ASN A 87 20.07 -7.95 -8.14
N SER A 88 20.03 -8.86 -9.11
CA SER A 88 19.69 -8.53 -10.50
C SER A 88 18.20 -8.19 -10.64
N ILE A 89 17.80 -7.61 -11.78
CA ILE A 89 16.39 -7.33 -12.07
C ILE A 89 15.57 -8.62 -12.09
N ALA A 90 16.11 -9.70 -12.64
CA ALA A 90 15.48 -11.02 -12.66
C ALA A 90 15.15 -11.52 -11.24
N VAL A 91 16.11 -11.41 -10.31
CA VAL A 91 15.90 -11.77 -8.89
C VAL A 91 14.81 -10.91 -8.27
N ILE A 92 14.86 -9.58 -8.48
CA ILE A 92 13.87 -8.66 -7.91
C ILE A 92 12.46 -8.98 -8.45
N MET A 93 12.33 -9.25 -9.76
CA MET A 93 11.05 -9.63 -10.37
C MET A 93 10.51 -10.93 -9.78
N LYS A 94 11.35 -11.97 -9.65
CA LYS A 94 10.96 -13.26 -9.04
C LYS A 94 10.53 -13.08 -7.58
N HIS A 95 11.27 -12.28 -6.81
CA HIS A 95 10.94 -11.96 -5.42
C HIS A 95 9.59 -11.27 -5.29
N ILE A 96 9.35 -10.20 -6.05
CA ILE A 96 8.08 -9.50 -6.02
C ILE A 96 6.94 -10.43 -6.44
N ALA A 97 7.10 -11.23 -7.50
CA ALA A 97 6.09 -12.17 -7.96
C ALA A 97 5.74 -13.23 -6.90
N GLY A 98 6.74 -13.82 -6.25
CA GLY A 98 6.54 -14.77 -5.15
C GLY A 98 5.84 -14.13 -3.94
N ASN A 99 6.22 -12.89 -3.62
CA ASN A 99 5.55 -12.11 -2.59
C ASN A 99 4.08 -11.80 -2.95
N MET A 100 3.80 -11.35 -4.17
CA MET A 100 2.44 -11.09 -4.66
C MET A 100 1.57 -12.34 -4.58
N ARG A 101 2.09 -13.49 -5.05
CA ARG A 101 1.41 -14.78 -4.94
C ARG A 101 0.98 -15.06 -3.51
N SER A 102 1.93 -14.96 -2.59
CA SER A 102 1.67 -15.29 -1.20
C SER A 102 0.66 -14.34 -0.56
N ARG A 103 0.81 -13.05 -0.80
CA ARG A 103 0.04 -12.02 -0.10
C ARG A 103 -1.38 -11.89 -0.62
N PHE A 104 -1.61 -12.11 -1.91
CA PHE A 104 -2.89 -11.79 -2.55
C PHE A 104 -3.71 -13.00 -2.98
N THR A 105 -3.16 -14.21 -2.97
CA THR A 105 -3.99 -15.42 -3.12
C THR A 105 -4.91 -15.53 -1.89
N ASP A 106 -6.22 -15.70 -2.10
CA ASP A 106 -7.19 -15.87 -1.01
C ASP A 106 -7.06 -14.78 0.08
N PHE A 107 -6.86 -13.53 -0.37
CA PHE A 107 -6.42 -12.38 0.45
C PHE A 107 -7.23 -12.15 1.73
N LEU A 108 -8.56 -12.32 1.66
CA LEU A 108 -9.46 -12.08 2.79
C LEU A 108 -9.74 -13.31 3.65
N THR A 109 -9.28 -14.49 3.24
CA THR A 109 -9.73 -15.78 3.80
C THR A 109 -8.60 -16.64 4.37
N THR A 110 -7.35 -16.40 3.97
CA THR A 110 -6.20 -17.18 4.44
C THR A 110 -5.00 -16.28 4.76
N ASP A 111 -4.03 -16.81 5.51
CA ASP A 111 -2.84 -16.04 5.90
C ASP A 111 -2.03 -15.56 4.69
N GLY A 112 -1.57 -14.30 4.70
CA GLY A 112 -0.78 -13.70 3.64
C GLY A 112 0.64 -14.28 3.49
N GLU A 113 1.09 -15.14 4.39
CA GLU A 113 2.24 -16.01 4.22
C GLU A 113 1.77 -17.43 3.89
N LYS A 114 1.75 -17.78 2.60
CA LYS A 114 1.29 -19.11 2.18
C LYS A 114 2.28 -20.19 2.61
N PRO A 115 1.82 -21.36 3.10
CA PRO A 115 2.70 -22.43 3.57
C PRO A 115 3.66 -22.96 2.50
N ASP A 116 3.29 -22.84 1.23
CA ASP A 116 4.07 -23.23 0.07
C ASP A 116 5.05 -22.15 -0.40
N ARG A 117 5.11 -20.99 0.26
CA ARG A 117 6.11 -19.97 -0.06
C ARG A 117 7.48 -20.43 0.42
N ARG A 118 8.46 -20.29 -0.47
CA ARG A 118 9.88 -20.55 -0.21
C ARG A 118 10.64 -19.28 -0.53
N ARG A 119 10.71 -18.37 0.45
CA ARG A 119 11.27 -17.02 0.25
C ARG A 119 12.69 -17.06 -0.28
N ASP A 120 13.55 -17.92 0.27
CA ASP A 120 14.96 -17.92 -0.11
C ASP A 120 15.16 -18.34 -1.56
N GLN A 121 14.34 -19.27 -2.05
CA GLN A 121 14.33 -19.68 -3.48
C GLN A 121 13.87 -18.55 -4.43
N GLU A 122 13.23 -17.49 -3.92
CA GLU A 122 12.89 -16.32 -4.73
C GLU A 122 14.14 -15.51 -5.12
N PHE A 123 15.26 -15.69 -4.38
CA PHE A 123 16.54 -15.04 -4.63
C PHE A 123 17.51 -15.88 -5.47
N GLU A 124 17.10 -17.10 -5.82
CA GLU A 124 17.86 -18.02 -6.66
C GLU A 124 17.29 -18.00 -8.09
N ILE A 125 18.12 -17.73 -9.10
CA ILE A 125 17.73 -17.78 -10.51
C ILE A 125 18.48 -18.93 -11.19
N ASP A 126 17.74 -19.87 -11.80
CA ASP A 126 18.33 -20.96 -12.61
C ASP A 126 18.95 -20.35 -13.87
N VAL A 127 20.12 -20.83 -14.28
CA VAL A 127 20.84 -20.37 -15.47
C VAL A 127 20.02 -20.50 -16.77
N ARG A 128 19.01 -21.38 -16.80
CA ARG A 128 18.10 -21.59 -17.92
C ARG A 128 16.88 -20.66 -17.88
N THR A 129 16.72 -19.87 -16.83
CA THR A 129 15.58 -18.95 -16.70
C THR A 129 15.60 -17.96 -17.84
N THR A 130 14.51 -17.90 -18.59
CA THR A 130 14.36 -17.00 -19.74
C THR A 130 13.60 -15.73 -19.38
N ARG A 131 13.70 -14.68 -20.22
CA ARG A 131 12.79 -13.51 -20.11
C ARG A 131 11.34 -13.94 -20.11
N ALA A 132 10.95 -14.88 -20.98
CA ALA A 132 9.57 -15.32 -21.10
C ALA A 132 9.04 -15.88 -19.77
N GLU A 133 9.85 -16.66 -19.05
CA GLU A 133 9.49 -17.17 -17.72
C GLU A 133 9.41 -16.05 -16.67
N LEU A 134 10.36 -15.11 -16.66
CA LEU A 134 10.32 -13.96 -15.76
C LEU A 134 9.05 -13.13 -15.98
N MET A 135 8.72 -12.84 -17.24
CA MET A 135 7.51 -12.08 -17.59
C MET A 135 6.25 -12.85 -17.22
N ARG A 136 6.23 -14.18 -17.39
CA ARG A 136 5.10 -15.00 -16.96
C ARG A 136 4.88 -14.88 -15.44
N TRP A 137 5.92 -15.08 -14.63
CA TRP A 137 5.80 -14.92 -13.17
C TRP A 137 5.38 -13.51 -12.78
N TRP A 138 5.93 -12.51 -13.46
CA TRP A 138 5.62 -11.11 -13.23
C TRP A 138 4.14 -10.79 -13.46
N GLU A 139 3.60 -11.19 -14.62
CA GLU A 139 2.20 -10.96 -14.97
C GLU A 139 1.26 -11.77 -14.07
N GLU A 140 1.58 -13.04 -13.79
CA GLU A 140 0.81 -13.88 -12.84
C GLU A 140 0.77 -13.26 -11.43
N GLY A 141 1.85 -12.64 -10.98
CA GLY A 141 1.91 -11.93 -9.70
C GLY A 141 1.00 -10.72 -9.69
N TRP A 142 1.09 -9.86 -10.70
CA TRP A 142 0.26 -8.66 -10.81
C TRP A 142 -1.22 -8.97 -11.00
N GLU A 143 -1.56 -10.02 -11.75
CA GLU A 143 -2.94 -10.47 -11.92
C GLU A 143 -3.58 -10.81 -10.57
N ARG A 144 -2.86 -11.49 -9.67
CA ARG A 144 -3.33 -11.78 -8.31
C ARG A 144 -3.56 -10.51 -7.49
N VAL A 145 -2.62 -9.56 -7.56
CA VAL A 145 -2.78 -8.26 -6.89
C VAL A 145 -4.03 -7.56 -7.39
N PHE A 146 -4.18 -7.41 -8.70
CA PHE A 146 -5.30 -6.68 -9.29
C PHE A 146 -6.64 -7.37 -9.03
N SER A 147 -6.70 -8.69 -9.19
CA SER A 147 -7.91 -9.47 -8.89
C SER A 147 -8.36 -9.28 -7.44
N ALA A 148 -7.42 -9.32 -6.50
CA ALA A 148 -7.72 -9.13 -5.08
C ALA A 148 -8.18 -7.70 -4.77
N ILE A 149 -7.46 -6.66 -5.23
CA ILE A 149 -7.80 -5.27 -4.88
C ILE A 149 -9.06 -4.76 -5.59
N GLU A 150 -9.37 -5.24 -6.80
CA GLU A 150 -10.57 -4.85 -7.52
C GLU A 150 -11.83 -5.46 -6.90
N ALA A 151 -11.71 -6.62 -6.24
CA ALA A 151 -12.81 -7.25 -5.51
C ALA A 151 -13.13 -6.56 -4.16
N LEU A 152 -12.22 -5.74 -3.62
CA LEU A 152 -12.41 -5.09 -2.32
C LEU A 152 -13.48 -4.00 -2.37
N LYS A 153 -14.33 -4.01 -1.35
CA LYS A 153 -15.32 -2.97 -1.09
C LYS A 153 -14.84 -2.06 0.05
N PRO A 154 -15.39 -0.83 0.17
CA PRO A 154 -15.02 0.08 1.25
C PRO A 154 -15.15 -0.54 2.65
N GLU A 155 -16.14 -1.41 2.86
CA GLU A 155 -16.37 -2.07 4.14
C GLU A 155 -15.26 -3.06 4.52
N ASP A 156 -14.48 -3.55 3.54
CA ASP A 156 -13.38 -4.48 3.77
C ASP A 156 -12.11 -3.80 4.31
N VAL A 157 -11.97 -2.47 4.18
CA VAL A 157 -10.71 -1.75 4.47
C VAL A 157 -10.25 -1.95 5.92
N MET A 158 -11.19 -2.08 6.86
CA MET A 158 -10.92 -2.30 8.28
C MET A 158 -11.02 -3.78 8.69
N ARG A 159 -11.34 -4.69 7.76
CA ARG A 159 -11.39 -6.14 8.03
C ARG A 159 -10.01 -6.64 8.44
N THR A 160 -9.99 -7.54 9.42
CA THR A 160 -8.77 -8.21 9.84
C THR A 160 -8.37 -9.29 8.83
N VAL A 161 -7.11 -9.27 8.44
CA VAL A 161 -6.38 -10.34 7.74
C VAL A 161 -5.15 -10.71 8.56
N THR A 162 -4.58 -11.90 8.33
CA THR A 162 -3.34 -12.29 9.01
C THR A 162 -2.17 -12.36 8.04
N ILE A 163 -0.99 -11.97 8.50
CA ILE A 163 0.27 -12.18 7.77
C ILE A 163 1.25 -12.77 8.77
N ARG A 164 1.70 -14.01 8.54
CA ARG A 164 2.56 -14.75 9.48
C ARG A 164 1.92 -14.89 10.87
N GLY A 165 0.61 -15.08 10.90
CA GLY A 165 -0.17 -15.18 12.14
C GLY A 165 -0.42 -13.84 12.85
N GLU A 166 0.17 -12.74 12.39
CA GLU A 166 -0.07 -11.42 12.96
C GLU A 166 -1.29 -10.76 12.33
N ALA A 167 -2.18 -10.22 13.17
CA ALA A 167 -3.38 -9.54 12.73
C ALA A 167 -3.07 -8.14 12.17
N HIS A 168 -3.63 -7.84 11.00
CA HIS A 168 -3.56 -6.54 10.35
C HIS A 168 -4.94 -6.17 9.81
N THR A 169 -5.23 -4.88 9.68
CA THR A 169 -6.33 -4.45 8.80
C THR A 169 -5.94 -4.64 7.33
N VAL A 170 -6.92 -4.78 6.44
CA VAL A 170 -6.71 -4.76 4.99
C VAL A 170 -5.91 -3.53 4.56
N LEU A 171 -6.23 -2.35 5.13
CA LEU A 171 -5.46 -1.12 4.92
C LEU A 171 -3.98 -1.29 5.26
N GLN A 172 -3.66 -1.82 6.44
CA GLN A 172 -2.27 -2.03 6.86
C GLN A 172 -1.55 -3.02 5.95
N ALA A 173 -2.21 -4.13 5.62
CA ALA A 173 -1.66 -5.15 4.73
C ALA A 173 -1.34 -4.58 3.34
N ILE A 174 -2.27 -3.83 2.74
CA ILE A 174 -2.09 -3.22 1.43
C ILE A 174 -1.00 -2.14 1.45
N ASN A 175 -1.01 -1.23 2.44
CA ASN A 175 -0.01 -0.16 2.51
C ASN A 175 1.42 -0.69 2.64
N ARG A 176 1.60 -1.78 3.39
CA ARG A 176 2.87 -2.48 3.46
C ARG A 176 3.33 -2.93 2.07
N GLN A 177 2.40 -3.45 1.25
CA GLN A 177 2.70 -3.91 -0.10
C GLN A 177 2.92 -2.76 -1.09
N VAL A 178 2.20 -1.64 -0.98
CA VAL A 178 2.46 -0.42 -1.77
C VAL A 178 3.91 0.05 -1.54
N ALA A 179 4.33 0.21 -0.28
CA ALA A 179 5.68 0.66 0.05
C ALA A 179 6.76 -0.35 -0.41
N HIS A 180 6.51 -1.65 -0.18
CA HIS A 180 7.43 -2.72 -0.58
C HIS A 180 7.62 -2.77 -2.11
N TYR A 181 6.54 -2.67 -2.88
CA TYR A 181 6.64 -2.68 -4.35
C TYR A 181 7.27 -1.41 -4.88
N ALA A 182 6.93 -0.24 -4.33
CA ALA A 182 7.60 1.01 -4.67
C ALA A 182 9.13 0.92 -4.49
N TYR A 183 9.58 0.35 -3.36
CA TYR A 183 10.99 0.15 -3.06
C TYR A 183 11.69 -0.69 -4.14
N HIS A 184 11.18 -1.88 -4.42
CA HIS A 184 11.82 -2.78 -5.39
C HIS A 184 11.69 -2.32 -6.84
N ILE A 185 10.59 -1.65 -7.19
CA ILE A 185 10.43 -1.07 -8.53
C ILE A 185 11.40 0.11 -8.73
N GLY A 186 11.67 0.87 -7.68
CA GLY A 186 12.75 1.85 -7.67
C GLY A 186 14.11 1.22 -8.00
N GLN A 187 14.41 0.04 -7.43
CA GLN A 187 15.63 -0.71 -7.77
C GLN A 187 15.65 -1.16 -9.23
N ILE A 188 14.54 -1.69 -9.76
CA ILE A 188 14.43 -2.08 -11.19
C ILE A 188 14.72 -0.87 -12.10
N VAL A 189 14.05 0.26 -11.84
CA VAL A 189 14.23 1.49 -12.66
C VAL A 189 15.67 2.00 -12.56
N PHE A 190 16.27 1.95 -11.36
CA PHE A 190 17.65 2.37 -11.15
C PHE A 190 18.63 1.51 -11.96
N LEU A 191 18.53 0.19 -11.85
CA LEU A 191 19.38 -0.75 -12.60
C LEU A 191 19.18 -0.60 -14.11
N ALA A 192 17.93 -0.51 -14.56
CA ALA A 192 17.64 -0.34 -15.98
C ALA A 192 18.26 0.95 -16.53
N LYS A 193 18.13 2.05 -15.80
CA LYS A 193 18.75 3.32 -16.17
C LYS A 193 20.28 3.24 -16.15
N HIS A 194 20.87 2.51 -15.20
CA HIS A 194 22.31 2.30 -15.14
C HIS A 194 22.82 1.57 -16.39
N PHE A 195 22.18 0.47 -16.78
CA PHE A 195 22.58 -0.32 -17.94
C PHE A 195 22.35 0.42 -19.27
N ARG A 196 21.21 1.11 -19.41
CA ARG A 196 20.91 1.85 -20.63
C ARG A 196 21.68 3.15 -20.76
N SER A 197 22.05 3.78 -19.65
CA SER A 197 22.88 5.00 -19.62
C SER A 197 22.40 6.06 -20.63
N ALA A 198 23.19 6.36 -21.67
CA ALA A 198 22.87 7.33 -22.71
C ALA A 198 21.64 6.95 -23.56
N ASP A 199 21.30 5.67 -23.66
CA ASP A 199 20.14 5.16 -24.40
C ASP A 199 18.85 5.18 -23.58
N TRP A 200 18.91 5.57 -22.30
CA TRP A 200 17.74 5.56 -21.42
C TRP A 200 16.66 6.54 -21.90
N LYS A 201 15.46 6.01 -22.11
CA LYS A 201 14.26 6.81 -22.40
C LYS A 201 13.52 7.09 -21.10
N SER A 202 13.38 8.38 -20.78
CA SER A 202 12.71 8.83 -19.56
C SER A 202 11.27 8.30 -19.48
N LEU A 203 10.92 7.69 -18.34
CA LEU A 203 9.55 7.25 -18.04
C LEU A 203 8.64 8.39 -17.53
N SER A 204 9.22 9.57 -17.32
CA SER A 204 8.54 10.79 -16.92
C SER A 204 9.10 11.99 -17.68
N ILE A 205 9.05 13.19 -17.11
CA ILE A 205 9.63 14.39 -17.70
C ILE A 205 11.17 14.24 -17.78
N PRO A 206 11.78 14.32 -18.97
CA PRO A 206 13.24 14.24 -19.11
C PRO A 206 13.96 15.34 -18.31
N ARG A 207 15.21 15.06 -17.91
CA ARG A 207 16.06 16.04 -17.21
C ARG A 207 16.19 17.32 -18.05
N GLY A 208 15.97 18.48 -17.43
CA GLY A 208 16.03 19.79 -18.10
C GLY A 208 14.80 20.14 -18.95
N LYS A 209 13.74 19.31 -18.96
CA LYS A 209 12.53 19.53 -19.78
C LYS A 209 11.27 19.88 -18.98
N SER A 210 11.40 20.12 -17.67
CA SER A 210 10.26 20.44 -16.78
C SER A 210 9.57 21.76 -17.14
N GLU A 211 10.32 22.83 -17.40
CA GLU A 211 9.73 24.11 -17.78
C GLU A 211 8.98 24.04 -19.11
N GLU A 212 9.53 23.32 -20.09
CA GLU A 212 8.88 23.10 -21.38
C GLU A 212 7.57 22.32 -21.22
N PHE A 213 7.57 21.27 -20.39
CA PHE A 213 6.37 20.50 -20.06
C PHE A 213 5.32 21.37 -19.37
N ASN A 214 5.74 22.22 -18.41
CA ASN A 214 4.84 23.08 -17.64
C ASN A 214 4.23 24.23 -18.45
N ARG A 215 4.80 24.59 -19.61
CA ARG A 215 4.20 25.56 -20.53
C ARG A 215 3.02 24.99 -21.35
N ARG A 216 2.91 23.67 -21.45
CA ARG A 216 1.80 23.01 -22.19
C ARG A 216 0.51 23.06 -21.40
N ALA A 217 -0.63 23.12 -22.09
CA ALA A 217 -1.93 23.07 -21.45
C ALA A 217 -2.11 21.75 -20.67
N ILE A 218 -2.86 21.74 -19.57
CA ILE A 218 -3.05 20.52 -18.75
C ILE A 218 -3.63 19.38 -19.61
N SER A 219 -4.54 19.68 -20.55
CA SER A 219 -5.11 18.73 -21.51
C SER A 219 -4.09 18.09 -22.45
N GLU A 220 -2.95 18.73 -22.67
CA GLU A 220 -1.88 18.28 -23.57
C GLU A 220 -0.77 17.51 -22.82
N ARG A 221 -0.80 17.53 -21.49
CA ARG A 221 0.19 16.85 -20.66
C ARG A 221 -0.15 15.37 -20.56
N VAL A 222 0.73 14.53 -21.09
CA VAL A 222 0.64 13.08 -20.88
C VAL A 222 0.92 12.78 -19.40
N PRO A 223 -0.03 12.17 -18.66
CA PRO A 223 0.17 11.85 -17.27
C PRO A 223 1.30 10.84 -17.11
N GLY A 224 2.14 11.10 -16.10
CA GLY A 224 3.21 10.19 -15.73
C GLY A 224 2.69 8.80 -15.33
N PRO A 225 3.60 7.84 -15.10
CA PRO A 225 3.24 6.47 -14.78
C PRO A 225 2.36 6.35 -13.53
N SER A 226 2.47 7.22 -12.54
CA SER A 226 1.60 7.25 -11.35
C SER A 226 0.45 8.28 -11.45
N GLY A 227 0.34 9.00 -12.56
CA GLY A 227 -0.68 10.01 -12.78
C GLY A 227 -2.06 9.41 -13.11
N PRO A 228 -3.14 10.16 -12.84
CA PRO A 228 -4.48 9.78 -13.27
C PRO A 228 -4.54 9.68 -14.80
N ARG A 229 -5.15 8.62 -15.32
CA ARG A 229 -5.50 8.50 -16.74
C ARG A 229 -7.01 8.31 -16.85
N ALA A 230 -7.59 8.82 -17.93
CA ALA A 230 -8.93 8.40 -18.33
C ALA A 230 -8.90 6.87 -18.53
N GLY A 231 -9.89 6.19 -17.95
CA GLY A 231 -9.99 4.73 -17.92
C GLY A 231 -10.03 4.12 -19.31
#